data_AF-A0A176X686-F1
#
_entry.id   AF-A0A176X686-F1
#
_cell.length_a   1.000
_cell.length_b   1.000
_cell.length_c   1.000
_cell.angle_alpha   90.00
_cell.angle_beta   90.00
_cell.angle_gamma   90.00
#
_symmetry.space_group_name_H-M   'P 1'
#
loop_
_entity.id
_entity.type
_entity.pdbx_description
1 polymer ?
#
loop_
_entity_poly.entity_id
_entity_poly.type
_entity_poly.pdbx_seq_one_letter_code
_entity_poly.pdbx_strand_id
1 'polypeptide(L)'
;MTINERKTALVFGGARGIGAASVRRLAKDGFDVAFTYVSRADSASELASSIQAAGRKVIAIQADSANPDAISEAVRTAVDELGPLDVVVVNAGILRINTVDAAALEELDLMIDVNIRGVFLAIQAAVAQMKDGGRVVTIGSNTAERTGFQGSSVYQFTKAAVAAMVKGLALDLAPR
;
A
#
# COMPACT_ATOMS: atom_id res chain seq x y z
N MET A 1 29.80 14.83 -11.14
CA MET A 1 29.19 15.11 -9.82
C MET A 1 27.69 15.03 -10.02
N THR A 2 27.12 13.82 -10.01
CA THR A 2 25.68 13.65 -10.17
C THR A 2 25.00 14.16 -8.90
N ILE A 3 24.16 15.18 -9.06
CA ILE A 3 23.21 15.58 -8.03
C ILE A 3 22.44 14.30 -7.67
N ASN A 4 22.50 13.91 -6.41
CA ASN A 4 21.91 12.65 -5.94
C ASN A 4 20.38 12.78 -6.11
N GLU A 5 19.85 12.27 -7.22
CA GLU A 5 18.42 12.34 -7.54
C GLU A 5 17.67 11.61 -6.42
N ARG A 6 16.82 12.33 -5.68
CA ARG A 6 16.12 11.75 -4.53
C ARG A 6 15.10 10.75 -5.05
N LYS A 7 15.09 9.57 -4.44
CA LYS A 7 14.15 8.50 -4.80
C LYS A 7 12.81 8.73 -4.14
N THR A 8 11.75 8.33 -4.83
CA THR A 8 10.37 8.54 -4.39
C THR A 8 9.70 7.22 -4.06
N ALA A 9 9.01 7.17 -2.92
CA ALA A 9 8.24 6.01 -2.50
C ALA A 9 6.79 6.36 -2.17
N LEU A 10 5.85 5.47 -2.50
CA LEU A 10 4.45 5.56 -2.10
C LEU A 10 4.06 4.36 -1.22
N VAL A 11 3.49 4.61 -0.04
CA VAL A 11 3.00 3.56 0.87
C VAL A 11 1.49 3.66 1.02
N PHE A 12 0.74 2.70 0.48
CA PHE A 12 -0.69 2.59 0.73
C PHE A 12 -0.94 2.10 2.17
N GLY A 13 -1.76 2.81 2.94
CA GLY A 13 -2.05 2.48 4.34
C GLY A 13 -0.88 2.74 5.29
N GLY A 14 -0.21 3.88 5.16
CA GLY A 14 1.02 4.21 5.89
C GLY A 14 0.86 4.86 7.28
N ALA A 15 -0.35 5.18 7.74
CA ALA A 15 -0.53 5.93 8.99
C ALA A 15 -0.32 5.12 10.29
N ARG A 16 -0.22 3.79 10.25
CA ARG A 16 -0.04 2.94 11.45
C ARG A 16 0.65 1.62 11.16
N GLY A 17 1.06 0.92 12.23
CA GLY A 17 1.56 -0.45 12.17
C GLY A 17 2.72 -0.64 11.19
N ILE A 18 2.65 -1.71 10.39
CA ILE A 18 3.67 -2.03 9.37
C ILE A 18 3.83 -0.88 8.38
N GLY A 19 2.74 -0.27 7.91
CA GLY A 19 2.79 0.86 6.99
C GLY A 19 3.56 2.06 7.54
N ALA A 20 3.29 2.45 8.79
CA ALA A 20 4.05 3.55 9.43
C ALA A 20 5.52 3.20 9.62
N ALA A 21 5.83 1.94 9.97
CA ALA A 21 7.20 1.48 10.06
C ALA A 21 7.91 1.54 8.68
N SER A 22 7.22 1.15 7.60
CA SER A 22 7.73 1.26 6.23
C SER A 22 8.00 2.72 5.84
N VAL A 23 7.07 3.64 6.12
CA VAL A 23 7.23 5.08 5.85
C VAL A 23 8.46 5.63 6.59
N ARG A 24 8.60 5.36 7.89
CA ARG A 24 9.76 5.78 8.69
C ARG A 24 11.06 5.21 8.14
N ARG A 25 11.05 3.93 7.76
CA ARG A 25 12.23 3.25 7.23
C ARG A 25 12.67 3.83 5.89
N LEU A 26 11.74 3.98 4.94
CA LEU A 26 12.03 4.56 3.62
C LEU A 26 12.55 5.99 3.75
N ALA A 27 11.94 6.82 4.60
CA ALA A 27 12.42 8.17 4.85
C ALA A 27 13.85 8.19 5.43
N LYS A 28 14.15 7.30 6.39
CA LYS A 28 15.50 7.12 6.95
C LYS A 28 16.51 6.67 5.91
N ASP A 29 16.10 5.82 4.97
CA ASP A 29 16.93 5.32 3.87
C ASP A 29 17.12 6.36 2.75
N GLY A 30 16.52 7.55 2.90
CA GLY A 30 16.78 8.68 2.02
C GLY A 30 15.74 8.89 0.91
N PHE A 31 14.58 8.25 1.01
CA PHE A 31 13.45 8.48 0.11
C PHE A 31 12.65 9.72 0.51
N ASP A 32 12.06 10.38 -0.47
CA ASP A 32 10.90 11.23 -0.26
C ASP A 32 9.64 10.36 -0.37
N VAL A 33 8.72 10.50 0.57
CA VAL A 33 7.68 9.49 0.81
C VAL A 33 6.29 10.08 0.77
N ALA A 34 5.42 9.54 -0.09
CA ALA A 34 3.98 9.71 0.03
C ALA A 34 3.39 8.50 0.77
N PHE A 35 2.35 8.72 1.56
CA PHE A 35 1.60 7.60 2.11
C PHE A 35 0.11 7.90 2.23
N THR A 36 -0.71 6.85 2.09
CA THR A 36 -2.16 6.98 2.20
C THR A 36 -2.68 6.58 3.56
N TYR A 37 -3.83 7.13 3.93
CA TYR A 37 -4.62 6.72 5.08
C TYR A 37 -6.11 6.90 4.78
N VAL A 38 -6.96 6.05 5.37
CA VAL A 38 -8.42 6.20 5.26
C VAL A 38 -9.00 6.93 6.47
N SER A 39 -8.48 6.61 7.65
CA SER A 39 -8.85 7.18 8.94
C SER A 39 -7.60 7.49 9.76
N ARG A 40 -7.77 8.17 10.90
CA ARG A 40 -6.69 8.59 11.81
C ARG A 40 -5.76 9.67 11.21
N ALA A 41 -6.38 10.79 10.82
CA ALA A 41 -5.67 11.96 10.29
C ALA A 41 -4.66 12.54 11.29
N ASP A 42 -4.94 12.42 12.58
CA ASP A 42 -4.04 12.73 13.70
C ASP A 42 -2.73 11.93 13.61
N SER A 43 -2.84 10.60 13.54
CA SER A 43 -1.68 9.71 13.45
C SER A 43 -0.88 9.92 12.15
N ALA A 44 -1.58 10.22 11.05
CA ALA A 44 -0.96 10.58 9.78
C ALA A 44 -0.18 11.90 9.87
N SER A 45 -0.79 12.94 10.47
CA SER A 45 -0.18 14.25 10.67
C SER A 45 1.05 14.20 11.57
N GLU A 46 0.96 13.47 12.68
CA GLU A 46 2.08 13.24 13.60
C GLU A 46 3.26 12.53 12.91
N LEU A 47 2.97 11.48 12.14
CA LEU A 47 3.99 10.75 11.38
C LEU A 47 4.68 11.67 10.38
N ALA A 48 3.91 12.41 9.58
CA ALA A 48 4.45 13.34 8.59
C ALA A 48 5.32 14.42 9.25
N SER A 49 4.82 15.07 10.29
CA SER A 49 5.53 16.12 11.04
C SER A 49 6.86 15.60 11.61
N SER A 50 6.86 14.38 12.18
CA SER A 50 8.08 13.79 12.76
C SER A 50 9.18 13.53 11.73
N ILE A 51 8.81 13.19 10.50
CA ILE A 51 9.75 12.91 9.40
C ILE A 51 10.21 14.21 8.73
N GLN A 52 9.32 15.19 8.59
CA GLN A 52 9.65 16.53 8.10
C GLN A 52 10.65 17.23 9.03
N ALA A 53 10.48 17.10 10.35
CA ALA A 53 11.42 17.61 11.35
C ALA A 53 12.84 16.99 11.22
N ALA A 54 12.94 15.79 10.63
CA ALA A 54 14.20 15.14 10.30
C ALA A 54 14.75 15.52 8.90
N GLY A 55 14.17 16.54 8.24
CA GLY A 55 14.64 17.08 6.95
C GLY A 55 14.27 16.23 5.73
N ARG A 56 13.28 15.34 5.85
CA ARG A 56 12.78 14.49 4.75
C ARG A 56 11.44 15.02 4.22
N LYS A 57 11.25 14.99 2.89
CA LYS A 57 9.94 15.34 2.30
C LYS A 57 9.01 14.15 2.49
N VAL A 58 7.86 14.39 3.13
CA VAL A 58 6.80 13.39 3.29
C VAL A 58 5.44 14.06 3.16
N ILE A 59 4.51 13.37 2.50
CA ILE A 59 3.13 13.82 2.36
C ILE A 59 2.16 12.71 2.78
N ALA A 60 1.12 13.11 3.51
CA ALA A 60 0.05 12.23 3.93
C ALA A 60 -1.19 12.50 3.06
N ILE A 61 -1.73 11.47 2.41
CA ILE A 61 -2.85 11.58 1.47
C ILE A 61 -4.04 10.80 2.03
N GLN A 62 -5.19 11.45 2.22
CA GLN A 62 -6.38 10.71 2.61
C GLN A 62 -6.96 10.00 1.38
N ALA A 63 -6.94 8.67 1.38
CA ALA A 63 -7.44 7.86 0.27
C ALA A 63 -7.91 6.50 0.78
N ASP A 64 -9.14 6.13 0.42
CA ASP A 64 -9.69 4.80 0.67
C ASP A 64 -9.22 3.83 -0.42
N SER A 65 -8.63 2.71 -0.01
CA SER A 65 -8.18 1.66 -0.94
C SER A 65 -9.33 0.79 -1.48
N ALA A 66 -10.57 0.98 -1.02
CA ALA A 66 -11.75 0.44 -1.68
C ALA A 66 -12.20 1.28 -2.89
N ASN A 67 -11.77 2.55 -2.98
CA ASN A 67 -12.21 3.49 -4.01
C ASN A 67 -11.15 3.61 -5.14
N PRO A 68 -11.45 3.17 -6.38
CA PRO A 68 -10.54 3.27 -7.52
C PRO A 68 -10.06 4.70 -7.82
N ASP A 69 -10.97 5.67 -7.75
CA ASP A 69 -10.65 7.07 -8.05
C ASP A 69 -9.70 7.63 -7.00
N ALA A 70 -9.93 7.30 -5.73
CA ALA A 70 -9.05 7.72 -4.63
C ALA A 70 -7.63 7.09 -4.75
N ILE A 71 -7.53 5.85 -5.21
CA ILE A 71 -6.24 5.20 -5.50
C ILE A 71 -5.50 5.95 -6.60
N SER A 72 -6.17 6.17 -7.74
CA SER A 72 -5.57 6.87 -8.88
C SER A 72 -5.14 8.29 -8.51
N GLU A 73 -5.99 8.99 -7.77
CA GLU A 73 -5.72 10.35 -7.27
C GLU A 73 -4.51 10.38 -6.33
N ALA A 74 -4.39 9.40 -5.43
CA ALA A 74 -3.27 9.32 -4.50
C ALA A 74 -1.93 9.08 -5.22
N VAL A 75 -1.92 8.24 -6.27
CA VAL A 75 -0.73 8.06 -7.10
C VAL A 75 -0.39 9.35 -7.84
N ARG A 76 -1.37 10.00 -8.46
CA ARG A 76 -1.14 11.27 -9.18
C ARG A 76 -0.58 12.34 -8.25
N THR A 77 -1.21 12.56 -7.10
CA THR A 77 -0.75 13.50 -6.08
C THR A 77 0.68 13.19 -5.63
N ALA A 78 1.02 11.91 -5.42
CA ALA A 78 2.37 11.51 -5.04
C ALA A 78 3.41 11.86 -6.11
N VAL A 79 3.07 11.64 -7.39
CA VAL A 79 3.95 11.91 -8.52
C VAL A 79 4.10 13.41 -8.77
N ASP A 80 3.01 14.17 -8.68
CA ASP A 80 3.03 15.63 -8.86
C ASP A 80 3.88 16.31 -7.79
N GLU A 81 3.81 15.82 -6.55
CA GLU A 81 4.54 16.39 -5.43
C GLU A 81 6.00 15.91 -5.33
N LEU A 82 6.27 14.64 -5.61
CA LEU A 82 7.55 14.01 -5.30
C LEU A 82 8.31 13.53 -6.55
N GLY A 83 7.68 13.54 -7.72
CA GLY A 83 8.22 13.00 -8.96
C GLY A 83 7.92 11.51 -9.17
N PRO A 84 8.42 10.92 -10.27
CA PRO A 84 8.13 9.53 -10.65
C PRO A 84 8.53 8.52 -9.57
N LEU A 85 7.78 7.43 -9.45
CA LEU A 85 7.96 6.46 -8.38
C LEU A 85 9.18 5.56 -8.62
N ASP A 86 9.95 5.30 -7.55
CA ASP A 86 10.96 4.25 -7.50
C ASP A 86 10.45 3.02 -6.74
N VAL A 87 9.59 3.23 -5.73
CA VAL A 87 9.07 2.16 -4.86
C VAL A 87 7.59 2.38 -4.59
N VAL A 88 6.80 1.32 -4.64
CA VAL A 88 5.46 1.30 -4.06
C VAL A 88 5.35 0.16 -3.03
N VAL A 89 4.80 0.48 -1.87
CA VAL A 89 4.46 -0.49 -0.82
C VAL A 89 2.95 -0.52 -0.66
N VAL A 90 2.33 -1.63 -1.05
CA VAL A 90 0.89 -1.85 -0.92
C VAL A 90 0.61 -2.59 0.39
N ASN A 91 0.43 -1.81 1.46
CA ASN A 91 0.22 -2.31 2.82
C ASN A 91 -1.26 -2.25 3.26
N ALA A 92 -2.07 -1.37 2.66
CA ALA A 92 -3.47 -1.22 3.01
C ALA A 92 -4.19 -2.58 3.01
N GLY A 93 -4.91 -2.85 4.09
CA GLY A 93 -5.62 -4.10 4.27
C GLY A 93 -6.47 -4.10 5.54
N ILE A 94 -7.58 -4.83 5.49
CA ILE A 94 -8.52 -4.97 6.60
C ILE A 94 -8.77 -6.45 6.91
N LEU A 95 -9.16 -6.70 8.15
CA LEU A 95 -9.59 -8.01 8.64
C LEU A 95 -10.96 -7.84 9.28
N ARG A 96 -11.87 -8.73 8.92
CA ARG A 96 -13.18 -8.91 9.55
C ARG A 96 -13.33 -10.38 9.89
N ILE A 97 -13.69 -10.65 11.13
CA ILE A 97 -13.75 -12.00 11.66
C ILE A 97 -15.21 -12.41 11.66
N ASN A 98 -15.59 -13.25 10.71
CA ASN A 98 -16.95 -13.76 10.56
C ASN A 98 -16.90 -15.23 10.12
N THR A 99 -17.70 -16.09 10.74
CA THR A 99 -17.90 -17.44 10.21
C THR A 99 -18.68 -17.37 8.89
N VAL A 100 -18.60 -18.43 8.08
CA VAL A 100 -19.19 -18.43 6.72
C VAL A 100 -20.71 -18.22 6.76
N ASP A 101 -21.38 -18.72 7.78
CA ASP A 101 -22.81 -18.59 8.03
C ASP A 101 -23.23 -17.23 8.61
N ALA A 102 -22.27 -16.41 9.06
CA ALA A 102 -22.51 -15.10 9.67
C ALA A 102 -21.91 -13.92 8.88
N ALA A 103 -21.13 -14.18 7.84
CA ALA A 103 -20.52 -13.15 7.02
C ALA A 103 -21.57 -12.42 6.18
N ALA A 104 -21.79 -11.14 6.47
CA ALA A 104 -22.58 -10.26 5.64
C ALA A 104 -21.90 -10.04 4.27
N LEU A 105 -22.70 -9.88 3.22
CA LEU A 105 -22.19 -9.66 1.86
C LEU A 105 -21.32 -8.39 1.79
N GLU A 106 -21.73 -7.35 2.49
CA GLU A 106 -21.04 -6.06 2.52
C GLU A 106 -19.65 -6.16 3.15
N GLU A 107 -19.47 -7.02 4.16
CA GLU A 107 -18.17 -7.25 4.81
C GLU A 107 -17.25 -8.13 3.93
N LEU A 108 -17.83 -9.07 3.18
CA LEU A 108 -17.12 -9.84 2.16
C LEU A 108 -16.62 -8.90 1.05
N ASP A 109 -17.54 -8.10 0.49
CA ASP A 109 -17.25 -7.16 -0.59
C ASP A 109 -16.19 -6.14 -0.16
N LEU A 110 -16.32 -5.55 1.03
CA LEU A 110 -15.33 -4.61 1.55
C LEU A 110 -13.93 -5.24 1.68
N MET A 111 -13.83 -6.49 2.15
CA MET A 111 -12.54 -7.20 2.21
C MET A 111 -11.98 -7.49 0.82
N ILE A 112 -12.81 -7.87 -0.15
CA ILE A 112 -12.38 -8.08 -1.55
C ILE A 112 -11.90 -6.76 -2.16
N ASP A 113 -12.68 -5.68 -1.99
CA ASP A 113 -12.40 -4.37 -2.53
C ASP A 113 -11.09 -3.80 -1.99
N VAL A 114 -10.84 -3.89 -0.68
CA VAL A 114 -9.59 -3.39 -0.10
C VAL A 114 -8.41 -4.34 -0.34
N ASN A 115 -8.57 -5.63 -0.04
CA ASN A 115 -7.44 -6.57 0.05
C ASN A 115 -7.05 -7.20 -1.28
N ILE A 116 -7.93 -7.20 -2.30
CA ILE A 116 -7.65 -7.79 -3.62
C ILE A 116 -7.69 -6.70 -4.69
N ARG A 117 -8.88 -6.14 -4.94
CA ARG A 117 -9.08 -5.19 -6.04
C ARG A 117 -8.26 -3.93 -5.85
N GLY A 118 -8.29 -3.35 -4.66
CA GLY A 118 -7.49 -2.19 -4.28
C GLY A 118 -6.00 -2.45 -4.40
N VAL A 119 -5.52 -3.64 -4.05
CA VAL A 119 -4.11 -4.02 -4.24
C VAL A 119 -3.73 -4.03 -5.71
N PHE A 120 -4.54 -4.67 -6.56
CA PHE A 120 -4.29 -4.69 -8.01
C PHE A 120 -4.27 -3.28 -8.61
N LEU A 121 -5.30 -2.47 -8.31
CA LEU A 121 -5.43 -1.10 -8.83
C LEU A 121 -4.31 -0.19 -8.35
N ALA A 122 -3.89 -0.32 -7.08
CA ALA A 122 -2.75 0.41 -6.54
C ALA A 122 -1.44 0.07 -7.28
N ILE A 123 -1.21 -1.22 -7.54
CA ILE A 123 -0.04 -1.64 -8.33
C ILE A 123 -0.14 -1.10 -9.74
N GLN A 124 -1.28 -1.31 -10.42
CA GLN A 124 -1.49 -0.87 -11.80
C GLN A 124 -1.25 0.64 -11.97
N ALA A 125 -1.84 1.46 -11.10
CA ALA A 125 -1.66 2.90 -11.14
C ALA A 125 -0.20 3.31 -10.84
N ALA A 126 0.43 2.68 -9.83
CA ALA A 126 1.81 3.00 -9.46
C ALA A 126 2.81 2.60 -10.55
N VAL A 127 2.70 1.41 -11.14
CA VAL A 127 3.64 0.94 -12.17
C VAL A 127 3.56 1.75 -13.46
N ALA A 128 2.41 2.37 -13.75
CA ALA A 128 2.26 3.30 -14.87
C ALA A 128 3.08 4.59 -14.67
N GLN A 129 3.37 4.96 -13.42
CA GLN A 129 4.14 6.16 -13.04
C GLN A 129 5.53 5.81 -12.46
N MET A 130 5.95 4.55 -12.59
CA MET A 130 7.19 4.03 -12.02
C MET A 130 8.32 4.03 -13.05
N LYS A 131 9.51 4.42 -12.61
CA LYS A 131 10.74 4.31 -13.40
C LYS A 131 11.12 2.84 -13.60
N ASP A 132 11.80 2.54 -14.71
CA ASP A 132 12.44 1.24 -14.91
C ASP A 132 13.47 0.98 -13.79
N GLY A 133 13.57 -0.27 -13.36
CA GLY A 133 14.31 -0.68 -12.18
C GLY A 133 13.61 -0.36 -10.85
N GLY A 134 12.32 0.01 -10.85
CA GLY A 134 11.51 0.24 -9.65
C GLY A 134 11.18 -1.04 -8.85
N ARG A 135 10.52 -0.88 -7.70
CA ARG A 135 10.12 -2.01 -6.84
C ARG A 135 8.67 -1.93 -6.39
N VAL A 136 7.94 -3.03 -6.54
CA VAL A 136 6.60 -3.22 -5.97
C VAL A 136 6.72 -4.18 -4.78
N VAL A 137 6.20 -3.77 -3.62
CA VAL A 137 6.16 -4.58 -2.40
C VAL A 137 4.73 -4.69 -1.91
N THR A 138 4.22 -5.91 -1.75
CA THR A 138 2.88 -6.16 -1.19
C THR A 138 2.98 -6.79 0.19
N ILE A 139 2.10 -6.40 1.11
CA ILE A 139 2.03 -7.04 2.44
C ILE A 139 1.07 -8.23 2.42
N GLY A 140 1.66 -9.43 2.37
CA GLY A 140 0.96 -10.70 2.48
C GLY A 140 0.54 -11.05 3.92
N SER A 141 0.27 -12.33 4.16
CA SER A 141 0.01 -12.84 5.50
C SER A 141 0.37 -14.33 5.58
N ASN A 142 0.85 -14.78 6.73
CA ASN A 142 1.06 -16.20 7.00
C ASN A 142 -0.24 -17.01 6.91
N THR A 143 -1.40 -16.37 7.09
CA THR A 143 -2.73 -17.00 6.93
C THR A 143 -3.01 -17.41 5.49
N ALA A 144 -2.26 -16.90 4.50
CA ALA A 144 -2.35 -17.37 3.12
C ALA A 144 -1.75 -18.78 2.96
N GLU A 145 -0.80 -19.17 3.82
CA GLU A 145 -0.06 -20.44 3.74
C GLU A 145 -0.46 -21.43 4.82
N ARG A 146 -0.83 -20.96 6.01
CA ARG A 146 -1.17 -21.79 7.16
C ARG A 146 -2.64 -21.60 7.52
N THR A 147 -3.26 -22.65 8.05
CA THR A 147 -4.63 -22.59 8.56
C THR A 147 -4.77 -21.43 9.54
N GLY A 148 -5.74 -20.56 9.28
CA GLY A 148 -6.08 -19.46 10.16
C GLY A 148 -6.86 -19.92 11.40
N PHE A 149 -7.56 -18.97 12.02
CA PHE A 149 -8.48 -19.21 13.13
C PHE A 149 -9.94 -19.16 12.64
N GLN A 150 -10.89 -19.62 13.46
CA GLN A 150 -12.31 -19.56 13.13
C GLN A 150 -12.73 -18.14 12.72
N GLY A 151 -13.46 -18.03 11.61
CA GLY A 151 -13.92 -16.75 11.07
C GLY A 151 -12.90 -15.98 10.23
N SER A 152 -11.70 -16.52 10.00
CA SER A 152 -10.68 -15.89 9.14
C SER A 152 -10.71 -16.34 7.68
N SER A 153 -11.68 -17.18 7.28
CA SER A 153 -11.72 -17.80 5.94
C SER A 153 -11.71 -16.79 4.80
N VAL A 154 -12.49 -15.71 4.90
CA VAL A 154 -12.52 -14.66 3.89
C VAL A 154 -11.21 -13.88 3.85
N TYR A 155 -10.62 -13.56 5.00
CA TYR A 155 -9.32 -12.90 5.04
C TYR A 155 -8.21 -13.78 4.45
N GLN A 156 -8.19 -15.07 4.80
CA GLN A 156 -7.29 -16.07 4.21
C GLN A 156 -7.46 -16.15 2.69
N PHE A 157 -8.70 -16.20 2.19
CA PHE A 157 -9.01 -16.14 0.77
C PHE A 157 -8.37 -14.90 0.10
N THR A 158 -8.59 -13.70 0.65
CA THR A 158 -8.02 -12.48 0.07
C THR A 158 -6.49 -12.43 0.08
N LYS A 159 -5.83 -12.91 1.15
CA LYS A 159 -4.37 -12.92 1.21
C LYS A 159 -3.74 -14.01 0.34
N ALA A 160 -4.42 -15.14 0.15
CA ALA A 160 -4.02 -16.15 -0.82
C ALA A 160 -4.11 -15.62 -2.26
N ALA A 161 -5.16 -14.85 -2.59
CA ALA A 161 -5.28 -14.20 -3.89
C ALA A 161 -4.10 -13.25 -4.18
N VAL A 162 -3.72 -12.40 -3.21
CA VAL A 162 -2.54 -11.51 -3.35
C VAL A 162 -1.25 -12.31 -3.52
N ALA A 163 -1.04 -13.38 -2.74
CA ALA A 163 0.15 -14.21 -2.83
C ALA A 163 0.29 -14.91 -4.21
N ALA A 164 -0.82 -15.30 -4.83
CA ALA A 164 -0.84 -15.82 -6.19
C ALA A 164 -0.58 -14.72 -7.23
N MET A 165 -1.30 -13.59 -7.11
CA MET A 165 -1.22 -12.46 -8.04
C MET A 165 0.20 -11.90 -8.20
N VAL A 166 0.93 -11.74 -7.09
CA VAL A 166 2.29 -11.17 -7.10
C VAL A 166 3.28 -12.00 -7.95
N LYS A 167 3.08 -13.32 -8.04
CA LYS A 167 3.92 -14.18 -8.88
C LYS A 167 3.71 -13.91 -10.36
N GLY A 168 2.46 -13.68 -10.78
CA GLY A 168 2.12 -13.29 -12.14
C GLY A 168 2.63 -11.90 -12.48
N LEU A 169 2.37 -10.92 -11.60
CA LEU A 169 2.84 -9.54 -11.78
C LEU A 169 4.37 -9.43 -11.88
N ALA A 170 5.11 -10.29 -11.19
CA ALA A 170 6.55 -10.33 -11.30
C ALA A 170 7.02 -10.69 -12.73
N LEU A 171 6.28 -11.54 -13.44
CA LEU A 171 6.57 -11.87 -14.84
C LEU A 171 6.19 -10.71 -15.77
N ASP A 172 5.04 -10.09 -15.54
CA ASP A 172 4.56 -8.94 -16.33
C ASP A 172 5.54 -7.76 -16.26
N LEU A 173 6.17 -7.56 -15.10
CA LEU A 173 7.06 -6.43 -14.83
C LEU A 173 8.55 -6.76 -14.98
N ALA A 174 8.93 -8.03 -15.17
CA ALA A 174 10.33 -8.45 -15.30
C ALA A 174 11.14 -7.72 -16.38
N PRO A 175 10.58 -7.31 -17.53
CA PRO A 175 11.32 -6.57 -18.55
C PRO A 175 11.65 -5.11 -18.19
N ARG A 176 11.11 -4.58 -17.08
CA ARG A 176 11.19 -3.19 -16.66
C ARG A 176 12.15 -2.96 -15.50
#